data_AF-A0A3D6BSQ2-F1
#
_entry.id   AF-A0A3D6BSQ2-F1
#
_cell.length_a   1.000
_cell.length_b   1.000
_cell.length_c   1.000
_cell.angle_alpha   90.00
_cell.angle_beta   90.00
_cell.angle_gamma   90.00
#
_symmetry.space_group_name_H-M   'P 1'
#
loop_
_entity.id
_entity.type
_entity.pdbx_description
1 polymer ?
#
loop_
_entity_poly.entity_id
_entity_poly.type
_entity_poly.pdbx_seq_one_letter_code
_entity_poly.pdbx_strand_id
1 'polypeptide(L)'
;MNSASCKNCNQPLIGKFCHNCGEKVVEKTDFSLKTLFHQLVDGLFNIDSKVYQTFIYLLFKPGKLTTNYLDGIRKPFMKPIQVFLISNVLFFLLLTQADILRIPAKYYFNSGRGLNIETKLLQTESTQAELLQAYDGLSANLSKSIVIIIVPVLALVFWILFYKNHFLFGMHLIFAMHYLSFFFISCLLAISVVSLGNRAVQVFIVLVNFIYLFFALKHVYKSKQAMVFFKALVILLAFVGITALYREFISYLSYKLV
;
A
#
# COMPACT_ATOMS: atom_id res chain seq x y z
N MET A 1 -18.71 37.24 31.93
CA MET A 1 -18.27 36.23 30.95
C MET A 1 -17.09 35.47 31.55
N ASN A 2 -17.33 34.37 32.28
CA ASN A 2 -16.24 33.53 32.78
C ASN A 2 -15.79 32.60 31.64
N SER A 3 -14.76 33.00 30.90
CA SER A 3 -14.06 32.09 30.00
C SER A 3 -13.37 31.02 30.85
N ALA A 4 -13.98 29.83 30.95
CA ALA A 4 -13.34 28.69 31.59
C ALA A 4 -11.96 28.48 30.94
N SER A 5 -10.91 28.41 31.74
CA SER A 5 -9.56 28.12 31.26
C SER A 5 -9.37 26.61 31.12
N CYS A 6 -8.54 26.21 30.16
CA CYS A 6 -8.17 24.81 29.98
C CYS A 6 -7.35 24.36 31.19
N LYS A 7 -7.77 23.29 31.86
CA LYS A 7 -7.05 22.74 33.02
C LYS A 7 -5.65 22.19 32.70
N ASN A 8 -5.36 21.92 31.42
CA ASN A 8 -4.07 21.42 30.98
C ASN A 8 -3.09 22.56 30.63
N CYS A 9 -3.50 23.48 29.73
CA CYS A 9 -2.59 24.52 29.22
C CYS A 9 -2.98 25.96 29.59
N ASN A 10 -3.96 26.15 30.48
CA ASN A 10 -4.43 27.44 31.01
C ASN A 10 -4.92 28.49 29.98
N GLN A 11 -5.03 28.12 28.70
CA GLN A 11 -5.59 28.98 27.65
C GLN A 11 -7.12 29.09 27.78
N PRO A 12 -7.75 30.21 27.36
CA PRO A 12 -9.20 30.35 27.37
C PRO A 12 -9.85 29.28 26.47
N LEU A 13 -10.86 28.59 26.98
CA LEU A 13 -11.56 27.54 26.25
C LEU A 13 -12.57 28.14 25.26
N ILE A 14 -12.52 27.63 24.04
CA ILE A 14 -13.47 27.93 22.96
C ILE A 14 -14.05 26.60 22.49
N GLY A 15 -15.13 26.16 23.14
CA GLY A 15 -15.82 24.90 22.84
C GLY A 15 -15.47 23.72 23.75
N LYS A 16 -15.86 22.50 23.33
CA LYS A 16 -15.72 21.25 24.12
C LYS A 16 -14.31 20.65 24.12
N PHE A 17 -13.42 21.16 23.27
CA PHE A 17 -12.02 20.76 23.19
C PHE A 17 -11.14 22.01 23.20
N CYS A 18 -9.99 21.95 23.87
CA CYS A 18 -9.05 23.05 23.86
C CYS A 18 -8.40 23.20 22.48
N HIS A 19 -8.46 24.40 21.91
CA HIS A 19 -7.84 24.70 20.62
C HIS A 19 -6.30 24.63 20.64
N ASN A 20 -5.68 24.82 21.81
CA ASN A 20 -4.23 24.83 21.96
C ASN A 20 -3.64 23.43 22.22
N CYS A 21 -4.19 22.69 23.19
CA CYS A 21 -3.64 21.37 23.57
C CYS A 21 -4.49 20.17 23.12
N GLY A 22 -5.69 20.39 22.58
CA GLY A 22 -6.59 19.32 22.12
C GLY A 22 -7.37 18.61 23.23
N GLU A 23 -7.15 18.95 24.50
CA GLU A 23 -7.79 18.29 25.65
C GLU A 23 -9.31 18.48 25.65
N LYS A 24 -10.08 17.41 25.91
CA LYS A 24 -11.54 17.48 26.04
C LYS A 24 -11.90 18.08 27.40
N VAL A 25 -12.84 19.02 27.42
CA VAL A 25 -13.40 19.52 28.68
C VAL A 25 -14.25 18.43 29.31
N VAL A 26 -13.85 17.97 30.50
CA VAL A 26 -14.54 16.92 31.24
C VAL A 26 -15.82 17.47 31.85
N GLU A 27 -16.96 16.90 31.48
CA GLU A 27 -18.27 17.20 32.05
C GLU A 27 -18.67 16.10 33.06
N LYS A 28 -19.51 16.42 34.06
CA LYS A 28 -19.96 15.40 35.06
C LYS A 28 -20.65 14.19 34.42
N THR A 29 -21.27 14.39 33.25
CA THR A 29 -21.91 13.36 32.44
C THR A 29 -20.93 12.35 31.83
N ASP A 30 -19.64 12.68 31.74
CA ASP A 30 -18.60 11.77 31.24
C ASP A 30 -18.30 10.62 32.21
N PHE A 31 -18.63 10.78 33.50
CA PHE A 31 -18.46 9.76 34.54
C PHE A 31 -19.72 8.89 34.75
N SER A 32 -20.76 9.08 33.95
CA SER A 32 -21.95 8.22 34.02
C SER A 32 -21.61 6.78 33.62
N LEU A 33 -22.17 5.79 34.31
CA LEU A 33 -22.01 4.37 33.94
C LEU A 33 -22.39 4.10 32.48
N LYS A 34 -23.40 4.81 31.95
CA LYS A 34 -23.78 4.74 30.54
C LYS A 34 -22.67 5.27 29.62
N THR A 35 -22.07 6.41 29.97
CA THR A 35 -21.01 7.04 29.17
C THR A 35 -19.72 6.24 29.26
N LEU A 36 -19.37 5.70 30.44
CA LEU A 36 -18.22 4.81 30.62
C LEU A 36 -18.42 3.49 29.87
N PHE A 37 -19.63 2.90 29.88
CA PHE A 37 -19.94 1.72 29.06
C PHE A 37 -19.83 2.03 27.57
N HIS A 38 -20.34 3.18 27.11
CA HIS A 38 -20.12 3.63 25.73
C HIS A 38 -18.64 3.84 25.41
N GLN A 39 -17.85 4.43 26.31
CA GLN A 39 -16.40 4.59 26.14
C GLN A 39 -15.66 3.24 26.09
N LEU A 40 -16.11 2.24 26.85
CA LEU A 40 -15.57 0.88 26.82
C LEU A 40 -15.98 0.13 25.54
N VAL A 41 -17.24 0.23 25.13
CA VAL A 41 -17.71 -0.35 23.87
C VAL A 41 -17.02 0.33 22.68
N ASP A 42 -16.90 1.65 22.70
CA ASP A 42 -16.11 2.41 21.73
C ASP A 42 -14.63 2.01 21.79
N GLY A 43 -14.06 1.78 22.97
CA GLY A 43 -12.66 1.34 23.12
C GLY A 43 -12.39 -0.08 22.62
N LEU A 44 -13.36 -1.01 22.78
CA LEU A 44 -13.23 -2.43 22.44
C LEU A 44 -13.71 -2.75 21.01
N PHE A 45 -14.73 -2.05 20.51
CA PHE A 45 -15.27 -2.20 19.16
C PHE A 45 -14.77 -1.13 18.18
N ASN A 46 -13.98 -0.13 18.60
CA ASN A 46 -13.09 0.59 17.67
C ASN A 46 -11.89 -0.29 17.28
N ILE A 47 -12.15 -1.41 16.60
CA ILE A 47 -11.31 -1.68 15.44
C ILE A 47 -11.55 -0.47 14.54
N ASP A 48 -10.63 0.50 14.63
CA ASP A 48 -10.72 1.87 14.14
C ASP A 48 -11.79 2.01 13.05
N SER A 49 -12.92 2.66 13.34
CA SER A 49 -13.94 3.00 12.32
C SER A 49 -13.28 3.60 11.06
N LYS A 50 -12.14 4.29 11.26
CA LYS A 50 -11.22 4.79 10.22
C LYS A 50 -10.61 3.69 9.34
N VAL A 51 -10.12 2.59 9.90
CA VAL A 51 -9.55 1.45 9.15
C VAL A 51 -10.62 0.90 8.21
N TYR A 52 -11.76 0.50 8.76
CA TYR A 52 -12.87 -0.04 7.96
C TYR A 52 -13.31 0.94 6.87
N GLN A 53 -13.56 2.20 7.24
CA GLN A 53 -13.97 3.23 6.30
C GLN A 53 -12.91 3.49 5.22
N THR A 54 -11.63 3.46 5.57
CA THR A 54 -10.53 3.66 4.63
C THR A 54 -10.44 2.53 3.62
N PHE A 55 -10.49 1.27 4.06
CA PHE A 55 -10.42 0.12 3.14
C PHE A 55 -11.68 -0.01 2.27
N ILE A 56 -12.87 0.34 2.77
CA ILE A 56 -14.08 0.44 1.96
C ILE A 56 -13.94 1.51 0.87
N TYR A 57 -13.44 2.70 1.21
CA TYR A 57 -13.20 3.75 0.21
C TYR A 57 -12.10 3.38 -0.77
N LEU A 58 -11.05 2.70 -0.31
CA LEU A 58 -9.97 2.20 -1.14
C LEU A 58 -10.46 1.19 -2.18
N LEU A 59 -11.30 0.23 -1.78
CA LEU A 59 -11.74 -0.86 -2.67
C LEU A 59 -12.88 -0.44 -3.60
N PHE A 60 -13.88 0.27 -3.08
CA PHE A 60 -15.14 0.48 -3.79
C PHE A 60 -15.30 1.89 -4.36
N LYS A 61 -14.42 2.84 -4.02
CA LYS A 61 -14.53 4.25 -4.48
C LYS A 61 -13.21 4.72 -5.10
N PRO A 62 -12.87 4.26 -6.32
CA PRO A 62 -11.58 4.52 -6.96
C PRO A 62 -11.26 6.02 -7.00
N GLY A 63 -10.10 6.38 -6.46
CA GLY A 63 -9.60 7.76 -6.41
C GLY A 63 -10.24 8.64 -5.33
N LYS A 64 -11.43 8.33 -4.81
CA LYS A 64 -12.14 9.20 -3.84
C LYS A 64 -11.42 9.31 -2.51
N LEU A 65 -10.78 8.24 -2.04
CA LEU A 65 -9.92 8.29 -0.84
C LEU A 65 -8.76 9.30 -1.03
N THR A 66 -8.13 9.29 -2.20
CA THR A 66 -7.06 10.24 -2.53
C THR A 66 -7.60 11.66 -2.58
N THR A 67 -8.68 11.90 -3.34
CA THR A 67 -9.28 13.23 -3.48
C THR A 67 -9.69 13.81 -2.13
N ASN A 68 -10.38 13.05 -1.28
CA ASN A 68 -10.74 13.50 0.07
C ASN A 68 -9.52 13.89 0.91
N TYR A 69 -8.42 13.13 0.82
CA TYR A 69 -7.20 13.44 1.56
C TYR A 69 -6.51 14.71 1.04
N LEU A 70 -6.48 14.90 -0.28
CA LEU A 70 -5.95 16.10 -0.94
C LEU A 70 -6.80 17.34 -0.63
N ASP A 71 -8.13 17.19 -0.55
CA ASP A 71 -9.09 18.24 -0.19
C ASP A 71 -9.11 18.55 1.32
N GLY A 72 -8.30 17.85 2.13
CA GLY A 72 -8.14 18.14 3.56
C GLY A 72 -9.11 17.39 4.49
N ILE A 73 -9.98 16.52 3.96
CA ILE A 73 -10.89 15.68 4.75
C ILE A 73 -10.09 14.49 5.31
N ARG A 74 -9.34 14.71 6.39
CA ARG A 74 -8.38 13.73 6.93
C ARG A 74 -8.85 12.98 8.17
N LYS A 75 -9.74 13.56 8.99
CA LYS A 75 -10.22 12.95 10.26
C LYS A 75 -10.82 11.52 10.11
N PRO A 76 -11.63 11.21 9.08
CA PRO A 76 -12.27 9.90 8.97
C PRO A 76 -11.38 8.81 8.35
N PHE A 77 -10.24 9.18 7.75
CA PHE A 77 -9.38 8.24 7.02
C PHE A 77 -8.03 8.06 7.70
N MET A 78 -7.40 6.91 7.46
CA MET A 78 -6.01 6.70 7.84
C MET A 78 -5.08 7.54 6.96
N LYS A 79 -3.86 7.81 7.46
CA LYS A 79 -2.84 8.48 6.64
C LYS A 79 -2.43 7.56 5.48
N PRO A 80 -2.15 8.08 4.28
CA PRO A 80 -1.81 7.28 3.09
C PRO A 80 -0.67 6.28 3.35
N ILE A 81 0.37 6.70 4.08
CA ILE A 81 1.48 5.83 4.45
C ILE A 81 1.05 4.67 5.36
N GLN A 82 0.10 4.88 6.28
CA GLN A 82 -0.43 3.82 7.13
C GLN A 82 -1.24 2.81 6.30
N VAL A 83 -2.04 3.28 5.34
CA VAL A 83 -2.80 2.41 4.44
C VAL A 83 -1.85 1.54 3.61
N PHE A 84 -0.79 2.14 3.07
CA PHE A 84 0.25 1.42 2.32
C PHE A 84 0.96 0.39 3.20
N LEU A 85 1.47 0.79 4.35
CA LEU A 85 2.20 -0.11 5.24
C LEU A 85 1.34 -1.27 5.73
N ILE A 86 0.09 -1.03 6.14
CA ILE A 86 -0.82 -2.09 6.57
C ILE A 86 -1.14 -3.03 5.41
N SER A 87 -1.46 -2.50 4.23
CA SER A 87 -1.73 -3.34 3.05
C SER A 87 -0.53 -4.19 2.66
N ASN A 88 0.68 -3.62 2.74
CA ASN A 88 1.93 -4.30 2.47
C ASN A 88 2.20 -5.43 3.48
N VAL A 89 2.06 -5.13 4.77
CA VAL A 89 2.21 -6.13 5.85
C VAL A 89 1.18 -7.26 5.68
N LEU A 90 -0.09 -6.94 5.46
CA LEU A 90 -1.14 -7.95 5.23
C LEU A 90 -0.82 -8.81 4.01
N PHE A 91 -0.36 -8.20 2.90
CA PHE A 91 0.04 -8.92 1.70
C PHE A 91 1.14 -9.94 2.00
N PHE A 92 2.27 -9.52 2.59
CA PHE A 92 3.38 -10.43 2.84
C PHE A 92 3.16 -11.41 4.00
N LEU A 93 2.30 -11.06 4.96
CA LEU A 93 1.95 -11.95 6.08
C LEU A 93 1.01 -13.07 5.63
N LEU A 94 -0.01 -12.74 4.82
CA LEU A 94 -1.03 -13.69 4.41
C LEU A 94 -0.68 -14.44 3.12
N LEU A 95 0.19 -13.86 2.28
CA LEU A 95 0.59 -14.42 0.99
C LEU A 95 2.08 -14.77 0.97
N THR A 96 2.52 -15.56 1.93
CA THR A 96 3.93 -15.97 2.07
C THR A 96 4.46 -16.71 0.84
N GLN A 97 3.59 -17.38 0.09
CA GLN A 97 3.93 -18.14 -1.12
C GLN A 97 3.68 -17.38 -2.43
N ALA A 98 3.29 -16.09 -2.38
CA ALA A 98 3.03 -15.34 -3.60
C ALA A 98 4.33 -14.92 -4.30
N ASP A 99 4.51 -15.39 -5.52
CA ASP A 99 5.68 -15.09 -6.36
C ASP A 99 5.48 -13.83 -7.23
N ILE A 100 4.62 -12.92 -6.80
CA ILE A 100 4.25 -11.72 -7.57
C ILE A 100 5.43 -10.75 -7.64
N LEU A 101 6.15 -10.58 -6.53
CA LEU A 101 7.23 -9.59 -6.35
C LEU A 101 8.64 -10.20 -6.31
N ARG A 102 8.79 -11.51 -6.57
CA ARG A 102 10.09 -12.20 -6.62
C ARG A 102 10.09 -13.30 -7.68
N ILE A 103 11.27 -13.79 -8.06
CA ILE A 103 11.40 -14.97 -8.92
C ILE A 103 11.92 -16.12 -8.05
N PRO A 104 11.12 -17.18 -7.82
CA PRO A 104 11.56 -18.36 -7.07
C PRO A 104 12.81 -19.01 -7.64
N ALA A 105 13.60 -19.64 -6.79
CA ALA A 105 14.82 -20.34 -7.16
C ALA A 105 14.59 -21.30 -8.34
N LYS A 106 13.50 -22.07 -8.29
CA LYS A 106 13.09 -23.01 -9.36
C LYS A 106 13.01 -22.36 -10.73
N TYR A 107 12.49 -21.13 -10.84
CA TYR A 107 12.38 -20.45 -12.12
C TYR A 107 13.65 -19.68 -12.46
N TYR A 108 14.29 -19.08 -11.46
CA TYR A 108 15.52 -18.31 -11.65
C TYR A 108 16.65 -19.18 -12.20
N PHE A 109 16.97 -20.28 -11.51
CA PHE A 109 18.10 -21.15 -11.89
C PHE A 109 17.84 -22.01 -13.14
N ASN A 110 16.58 -22.35 -13.43
CA ASN A 110 16.23 -23.10 -14.65
C ASN A 110 16.06 -22.22 -15.89
N SER A 111 16.08 -20.89 -15.76
CA SER A 111 15.82 -19.98 -16.88
C SER A 111 17.00 -19.77 -17.84
N GLY A 112 18.14 -20.43 -17.60
CA GLY A 112 19.31 -20.35 -18.48
C GLY A 112 19.94 -18.95 -18.58
N ARG A 113 19.64 -18.05 -17.63
CA ARG A 113 20.12 -16.65 -17.57
C ARG A 113 21.61 -16.51 -17.19
N GLY A 114 22.45 -17.45 -17.63
CA GLY A 114 23.91 -17.39 -17.51
C GLY A 114 24.48 -17.65 -16.11
N LEU A 115 23.72 -18.31 -15.23
CA LEU A 115 24.13 -18.59 -13.86
C LEU A 115 24.42 -20.08 -13.69
N ASN A 116 25.69 -20.43 -13.54
CA ASN A 116 26.10 -21.80 -13.34
C ASN A 116 25.88 -22.21 -11.89
N ILE A 117 24.74 -22.86 -11.62
CA ILE A 117 24.45 -23.50 -10.33
C ILE A 117 25.67 -24.31 -9.88
N GLU A 118 26.25 -25.09 -10.78
CA GLU A 118 27.45 -25.89 -10.54
C GLU A 118 28.63 -25.06 -10.02
N THR A 119 28.94 -23.90 -10.61
CA THR A 119 30.02 -23.04 -10.11
C THR A 119 29.74 -22.50 -8.72
N LYS A 120 28.47 -22.21 -8.41
CA LYS A 120 28.08 -21.67 -7.11
C LYS A 120 28.11 -22.77 -6.04
N LEU A 121 27.69 -23.98 -6.38
CA LEU A 121 27.80 -25.15 -5.50
C LEU A 121 29.26 -25.47 -5.16
N LEU A 122 30.16 -25.37 -6.15
CA LEU A 122 31.60 -25.58 -5.95
C LEU A 122 32.23 -24.48 -5.07
N GLN A 123 31.75 -23.25 -5.14
CA GLN A 123 32.27 -22.12 -4.35
C GLN A 123 31.76 -22.12 -2.91
N THR A 124 30.52 -22.52 -2.68
CA THR A 124 29.88 -22.45 -1.36
C THR A 124 29.91 -23.80 -0.61
N GLU A 125 30.52 -24.84 -1.19
CA GLU A 125 30.54 -26.22 -0.66
C GLU A 125 29.14 -26.70 -0.18
N SER A 126 28.09 -26.24 -0.86
CA SER A 126 26.69 -26.43 -0.44
C SER A 126 25.99 -27.44 -1.33
N THR A 127 24.98 -28.12 -0.81
CA THR A 127 24.09 -28.94 -1.63
C THR A 127 23.16 -28.06 -2.48
N GLN A 128 22.66 -28.60 -3.60
CA GLN A 128 21.69 -27.89 -4.44
C GLN A 128 20.42 -27.50 -3.65
N ALA A 129 19.95 -28.37 -2.77
CA ALA A 129 18.77 -28.09 -1.95
C ALA A 129 19.00 -26.90 -0.99
N GLU A 130 20.16 -26.86 -0.33
CA GLU A 130 20.53 -25.77 0.57
C GLU A 130 20.66 -24.44 -0.16
N LEU A 131 21.28 -24.44 -1.35
CA LEU A 131 21.43 -23.23 -2.17
C LEU A 131 20.07 -22.65 -2.58
N LEU A 132 19.16 -23.51 -3.05
CA LEU A 132 17.81 -23.12 -3.47
C LEU A 132 17.02 -22.55 -2.29
N GLN A 133 17.08 -23.19 -1.12
CA GLN A 133 16.40 -22.74 0.09
C GLN A 133 16.96 -21.41 0.61
N ALA A 134 18.28 -21.25 0.63
CA ALA A 134 18.94 -20.00 1.02
C ALA A 134 18.54 -18.85 0.09
N TYR A 135 18.54 -19.09 -1.22
CA TYR A 135 18.10 -18.10 -2.21
C TYR A 135 16.63 -17.72 -2.02
N ASP A 136 15.73 -18.71 -1.87
CA ASP A 136 14.30 -18.43 -1.72
C ASP A 136 14.01 -17.67 -0.41
N GLY A 137 14.68 -18.02 0.69
CA GLY A 137 14.59 -17.30 1.96
C GLY A 137 15.07 -15.85 1.84
N LEU A 138 16.23 -15.64 1.21
CA LEU A 138 16.79 -14.30 1.04
C LEU A 138 15.96 -13.45 0.08
N SER A 139 15.55 -13.99 -1.07
CA SER A 139 14.72 -13.28 -2.05
C SER A 139 13.35 -12.90 -1.46
N ALA A 140 12.75 -13.76 -0.64
CA ALA A 140 11.52 -13.45 0.07
C ALA A 140 11.73 -12.29 1.06
N ASN A 141 12.81 -12.27 1.83
CA ASN A 141 13.09 -11.20 2.79
C ASN A 141 13.42 -9.86 2.10
N LEU A 142 14.23 -9.88 1.04
CA LEU A 142 14.55 -8.69 0.27
C LEU A 142 13.30 -8.11 -0.40
N SER A 143 12.40 -8.97 -0.92
CA SER A 143 11.14 -8.53 -1.53
C SER A 143 10.24 -7.78 -0.54
N LYS A 144 10.26 -8.15 0.76
CA LYS A 144 9.49 -7.47 1.81
C LYS A 144 10.07 -6.10 2.15
N SER A 145 11.39 -6.01 2.27
CA SER A 145 12.08 -4.80 2.75
C SER A 145 12.20 -3.71 1.68
N ILE A 146 12.41 -4.09 0.41
CA ILE A 146 12.77 -3.15 -0.66
C ILE A 146 11.52 -2.65 -1.42
N VAL A 147 10.35 -3.27 -1.24
CA VAL A 147 9.11 -2.91 -1.97
C VAL A 147 8.70 -1.45 -1.81
N ILE A 148 9.08 -0.79 -0.71
CA ILE A 148 8.76 0.62 -0.46
C ILE A 148 9.35 1.56 -1.52
N ILE A 149 10.43 1.15 -2.20
CA ILE A 149 11.07 1.92 -3.28
C ILE A 149 10.17 1.99 -4.53
N ILE A 150 9.24 1.06 -4.72
CA ILE A 150 8.28 1.11 -5.84
C ILE A 150 7.37 2.35 -5.72
N VAL A 151 7.08 2.81 -4.49
CA VAL A 151 6.20 3.97 -4.25
C VAL A 151 6.73 5.25 -4.91
N PRO A 152 7.96 5.75 -4.62
CA PRO A 152 8.48 6.95 -5.26
C PRO A 152 8.73 6.77 -6.76
N VAL A 153 9.12 5.58 -7.22
CA VAL A 153 9.32 5.31 -8.66
C VAL A 153 7.99 5.41 -9.41
N LEU A 154 6.92 4.82 -8.87
CA LEU A 154 5.60 4.90 -9.47
C LEU A 154 5.01 6.32 -9.37
N ALA A 155 5.26 7.03 -8.27
CA ALA A 155 4.90 8.44 -8.12
C ALA A 155 5.57 9.32 -9.19
N LEU A 156 6.82 9.02 -9.54
CA LEU A 156 7.55 9.71 -10.60
C LEU A 156 6.89 9.50 -11.96
N VAL A 157 6.44 8.28 -12.28
CA VAL A 157 5.67 7.99 -13.51
C VAL A 157 4.38 8.82 -13.55
N PHE A 158 3.63 8.86 -12.45
CA PHE A 158 2.42 9.71 -12.38
C PHE A 158 2.76 11.19 -12.58
N TRP A 159 3.81 11.68 -11.93
CA TRP A 159 4.22 13.08 -12.03
C TRP A 159 4.63 13.45 -13.45
N ILE A 160 5.42 12.63 -14.14
CA ILE A 160 5.83 12.88 -15.53
C ILE A 160 4.59 12.94 -16.44
N LEU A 161 3.66 12.00 -16.32
CA LEU A 161 2.47 11.94 -17.19
C LEU A 161 1.43 13.02 -16.90
N PHE A 162 1.40 13.55 -15.68
CA PHE A 162 0.45 14.57 -15.23
C PHE A 162 1.13 15.89 -14.84
N TYR A 163 2.35 16.14 -15.34
CA TYR A 163 3.14 17.33 -15.02
C TYR A 163 2.38 18.65 -15.26
N LYS A 164 1.49 18.68 -16.28
CA LYS A 164 0.68 19.85 -16.63
C LYS A 164 -0.48 20.15 -15.66
N ASN A 165 -0.78 19.26 -14.71
CA ASN A 165 -1.94 19.40 -13.85
C ASN A 165 -1.69 20.26 -12.59
N HIS A 166 -0.49 20.84 -12.43
CA HIS A 166 -0.07 21.67 -11.28
C HIS A 166 -0.10 20.95 -9.91
N PHE A 167 -0.17 19.62 -9.90
CA PHE A 167 -0.06 18.83 -8.67
C PHE A 167 1.40 18.82 -8.20
N LEU A 168 1.60 19.03 -6.90
CA LEU A 168 2.92 18.84 -6.28
C LEU A 168 3.28 17.35 -6.29
N PHE A 169 4.59 17.03 -6.36
CA PHE A 169 5.07 15.64 -6.34
C PHE A 169 4.49 14.82 -5.17
N GLY A 170 4.35 15.43 -3.98
CA GLY A 170 3.74 14.80 -2.81
C GLY A 170 2.30 14.30 -3.03
N MET A 171 1.53 14.95 -3.93
CA MET A 171 0.18 14.49 -4.27
C MET A 171 0.22 13.21 -5.13
N HIS A 172 1.17 13.10 -6.05
CA HIS A 172 1.42 11.88 -6.82
C HIS A 172 1.93 10.75 -5.93
N LEU A 173 2.74 11.07 -4.92
CA LEU A 173 3.20 10.11 -3.91
C LEU A 173 2.03 9.53 -3.10
N ILE A 174 1.10 10.37 -2.66
CA ILE A 174 -0.13 9.95 -1.97
C ILE A 174 -0.96 9.02 -2.87
N PHE A 175 -1.14 9.39 -4.15
CA PHE A 175 -1.87 8.57 -5.11
C PHE A 175 -1.19 7.21 -5.33
N ALA A 176 0.15 7.18 -5.46
CA ALA A 176 0.91 5.95 -5.61
C ALA A 176 0.77 5.02 -4.40
N MET A 177 0.79 5.56 -3.18
CA MET A 177 0.55 4.78 -1.96
C MET A 177 -0.84 4.13 -1.99
N HIS A 178 -1.91 4.88 -2.27
CA HIS A 178 -3.26 4.31 -2.35
C HIS A 178 -3.40 3.30 -3.49
N TYR A 179 -2.81 3.55 -4.66
CA TYR A 179 -2.87 2.60 -5.77
C TYR A 179 -2.15 1.29 -5.45
N LEU A 180 -0.96 1.36 -4.84
CA LEU A 180 -0.22 0.18 -4.39
C LEU A 180 -0.95 -0.57 -3.27
N SER A 181 -1.58 0.15 -2.33
CA SER A 181 -2.47 -0.48 -1.33
C SER A 181 -3.59 -1.26 -1.98
N PHE A 182 -4.28 -0.66 -2.97
CA PHE A 182 -5.34 -1.35 -3.70
C PHE A 182 -4.80 -2.58 -4.42
N PHE A 183 -3.65 -2.47 -5.10
CA PHE A 183 -3.00 -3.60 -5.77
C PHE A 183 -2.77 -4.76 -4.80
N PHE A 184 -2.15 -4.51 -3.64
CA PHE A 184 -1.90 -5.55 -2.64
C PHE A 184 -3.15 -6.20 -2.09
N ILE A 185 -4.18 -5.41 -1.77
CA ILE A 185 -5.45 -5.95 -1.28
C ILE A 185 -6.18 -6.71 -2.39
N SER A 186 -6.13 -6.25 -3.64
CA SER A 186 -6.73 -6.97 -4.77
C SER A 186 -6.06 -8.33 -5.01
N CYS A 187 -4.75 -8.43 -4.86
CA CYS A 187 -4.02 -9.69 -4.92
C CYS A 187 -4.43 -10.63 -3.77
N LEU A 188 -4.54 -10.10 -2.55
CA LEU A 188 -5.00 -10.84 -1.38
C LEU A 188 -6.41 -11.42 -1.56
N LEU A 189 -7.34 -10.60 -2.07
CA LEU A 189 -8.72 -11.01 -2.35
C LEU A 189 -8.84 -11.98 -3.53
N ALA A 190 -7.96 -11.92 -4.53
CA ALA A 190 -7.99 -12.86 -5.65
C ALA A 190 -7.56 -14.27 -5.21
N ILE A 191 -6.58 -14.36 -4.29
CA ILE A 191 -6.03 -15.63 -3.81
C ILE A 191 -6.98 -16.40 -2.93
N SER A 192 -7.80 -15.70 -2.13
CA SER A 192 -8.81 -16.36 -1.31
C SER A 192 -9.87 -17.09 -2.14
N VAL A 193 -9.96 -16.80 -3.45
CA VAL A 193 -10.89 -17.44 -4.38
C VAL A 193 -10.20 -18.51 -5.22
N VAL A 194 -8.97 -18.29 -5.70
CA VAL A 194 -8.26 -19.20 -6.63
C VAL A 194 -6.73 -19.11 -6.47
N SER A 195 -6.01 -20.21 -6.69
CA SER A 195 -4.53 -20.23 -6.72
C SER A 195 -3.93 -19.32 -7.80
N LEU A 196 -2.87 -18.56 -7.45
CA LEU A 196 -2.15 -17.61 -8.32
C LEU A 196 -1.54 -18.23 -9.58
N GLY A 197 -1.35 -19.56 -9.60
CA GLY A 197 -0.79 -20.26 -10.75
C GLY A 197 -1.71 -20.22 -11.98
N ASN A 198 -2.99 -19.89 -11.80
CA ASN A 198 -3.94 -19.83 -12.90
C ASN A 198 -3.80 -18.52 -13.70
N ARG A 199 -3.45 -18.65 -14.99
CA ARG A 199 -3.32 -17.53 -15.93
C ARG A 199 -4.58 -16.66 -16.01
N ALA A 200 -5.77 -17.25 -15.88
CA ALA A 200 -7.03 -16.50 -15.85
C ALA A 200 -7.12 -15.56 -14.64
N VAL A 201 -6.65 -16.01 -13.47
CA VAL A 201 -6.61 -15.19 -12.24
C VAL A 201 -5.64 -14.02 -12.40
N GLN A 202 -4.47 -14.27 -13.00
CA GLN A 202 -3.49 -13.22 -13.28
C GLN A 202 -4.04 -12.16 -14.23
N VAL A 203 -4.69 -12.59 -15.32
CA VAL A 203 -5.37 -11.68 -16.25
C VAL A 203 -6.48 -10.91 -15.53
N PHE A 204 -7.29 -11.58 -14.70
CA PHE A 204 -8.34 -10.95 -13.92
C PHE A 204 -7.79 -9.87 -12.98
N ILE A 205 -6.73 -10.14 -12.23
CA ILE A 205 -6.07 -9.16 -11.34
C ILE A 205 -5.58 -7.95 -12.14
N VAL A 206 -4.96 -8.17 -13.30
CA VAL A 206 -4.48 -7.08 -14.18
C VAL A 206 -5.65 -6.22 -14.66
N LEU A 207 -6.76 -6.85 -15.08
CA LEU A 207 -7.96 -6.14 -15.53
C LEU A 207 -8.61 -5.33 -14.39
N VAL A 208 -8.76 -5.92 -13.20
CA VAL A 208 -9.32 -5.22 -12.02
C VAL A 208 -8.47 -4.00 -11.66
N ASN A 209 -7.13 -4.16 -11.65
CA ASN A 209 -6.21 -3.05 -11.35
C ASN A 209 -6.24 -1.97 -12.43
N PHE A 210 -6.33 -2.35 -13.70
CA PHE A 210 -6.47 -1.39 -14.80
C PHE A 210 -7.78 -0.60 -14.73
N ILE A 211 -8.90 -1.29 -14.47
CA ILE A 211 -10.22 -0.65 -14.31
C ILE A 211 -10.19 0.33 -13.13
N TYR A 212 -9.66 -0.11 -11.98
CA TYR A 212 -9.50 0.74 -10.81
C TYR A 212 -8.64 1.97 -11.12
N LEU A 213 -7.48 1.78 -11.75
CA LEU A 213 -6.56 2.84 -12.14
C LEU A 213 -7.26 3.86 -13.05
N PHE A 214 -7.98 3.41 -14.08
CA PHE A 214 -8.69 4.29 -15.01
C PHE A 214 -9.68 5.21 -14.28
N PHE A 215 -10.54 4.65 -13.43
CA PHE A 215 -11.51 5.44 -12.67
C PHE A 215 -10.83 6.35 -11.63
N ALA A 216 -9.79 5.85 -10.97
CA ALA A 216 -9.06 6.62 -9.97
C ALA A 216 -8.35 7.83 -10.60
N LEU A 217 -7.71 7.65 -11.76
CA LEU A 217 -7.08 8.74 -12.52
C LEU A 217 -8.11 9.77 -12.97
N LYS A 218 -9.26 9.33 -13.49
CA LYS A 218 -10.35 10.22 -13.89
C LYS A 218 -10.85 11.06 -12.71
N HIS A 219 -10.98 10.45 -11.54
CA HIS A 219 -11.49 11.12 -10.34
C HIS A 219 -10.47 12.12 -9.76
N VAL A 220 -9.19 11.76 -9.69
CA VAL A 220 -8.13 12.57 -9.06
C VAL A 220 -7.66 13.70 -10.00
N TYR A 221 -7.38 13.40 -11.26
CA TYR A 221 -6.76 14.36 -12.19
C TYR A 221 -7.77 15.11 -13.08
N LYS A 222 -9.08 14.83 -12.95
CA LYS A 222 -10.20 15.51 -13.65
C LYS A 222 -9.96 15.71 -15.17
N SER A 223 -9.29 14.75 -15.80
CA SER A 223 -8.85 14.82 -17.21
C SER A 223 -9.87 14.19 -18.17
N LYS A 224 -9.81 14.55 -19.47
CA LYS A 224 -10.68 13.99 -20.52
C LYS A 224 -10.52 12.47 -20.64
N GLN A 225 -11.62 11.74 -20.88
CA GLN A 225 -11.65 10.27 -20.82
C GLN A 225 -10.64 9.58 -21.75
N ALA A 226 -10.55 10.00 -23.02
CA ALA A 226 -9.59 9.42 -23.96
C ALA A 226 -8.14 9.60 -23.49
N MET A 227 -7.79 10.78 -22.98
CA MET A 227 -6.45 11.04 -22.45
C MET A 227 -6.16 10.21 -21.19
N VAL A 228 -7.16 10.01 -20.32
CA VAL A 228 -7.02 9.14 -19.14
C VAL A 228 -6.79 7.70 -19.55
N PHE A 229 -7.50 7.20 -20.57
CA PHE A 229 -7.32 5.83 -21.06
C PHE A 229 -5.88 5.58 -21.53
N PHE A 230 -5.35 6.43 -22.42
CA PHE A 230 -3.98 6.27 -22.91
C PHE A 230 -2.95 6.40 -21.79
N LYS A 231 -3.12 7.36 -20.86
CA LYS A 231 -2.22 7.49 -19.71
C LYS A 231 -2.31 6.28 -18.78
N ALA A 232 -3.51 5.75 -18.52
CA ALA A 232 -3.70 4.54 -17.72
C ALA A 232 -2.99 3.33 -18.33
N LEU A 233 -3.04 3.18 -19.66
CA LEU A 233 -2.33 2.12 -20.37
C LEU A 233 -0.81 2.27 -20.23
N VAL A 234 -0.28 3.48 -20.43
CA VAL A 234 1.15 3.76 -20.23
C VAL A 234 1.58 3.48 -18.79
N ILE A 235 0.77 3.86 -17.80
CA ILE A 235 1.04 3.58 -16.38
C ILE A 235 1.01 2.09 -16.10
N LEU A 236 0.05 1.35 -16.66
CA LEU A 236 -0.02 -0.11 -16.49
C LEU A 236 1.25 -0.78 -17.04
N LEU A 237 1.67 -0.41 -18.25
CA LEU A 237 2.90 -0.94 -18.86
C LEU A 237 4.13 -0.55 -18.05
N ALA A 238 4.21 0.70 -17.58
CA ALA A 238 5.28 1.16 -16.71
C ALA A 238 5.30 0.38 -15.38
N PHE A 239 4.15 0.10 -14.78
CA PHE A 239 4.04 -0.66 -13.55
C PHE A 239 4.51 -2.12 -13.74
N VAL A 240 4.10 -2.76 -14.84
CA VAL A 240 4.60 -4.10 -15.21
C VAL A 240 6.11 -4.08 -15.44
N GLY A 241 6.65 -3.06 -16.12
CA GLY A 241 8.08 -2.88 -16.31
C GLY A 241 8.84 -2.66 -15.00
N ILE A 242 8.35 -1.79 -14.11
CA ILE A 242 8.93 -1.50 -12.79
C ILE A 242 8.96 -2.78 -11.94
N THR A 243 7.86 -3.53 -11.90
CA THR A 243 7.81 -4.79 -11.14
C THR A 243 8.70 -5.88 -11.74
N ALA A 244 8.84 -5.93 -13.07
CA ALA A 244 9.81 -6.82 -13.71
C ALA A 244 11.25 -6.45 -13.35
N LEU A 245 11.65 -5.18 -13.50
CA LEU A 245 12.98 -4.70 -13.11
C LEU A 245 13.27 -4.91 -11.63
N TYR A 246 12.28 -4.67 -10.78
CA TYR A 246 12.35 -4.94 -9.36
C TYR A 246 12.65 -6.42 -9.07
N ARG A 247 11.92 -7.34 -9.71
CA ARG A 247 12.15 -8.78 -9.57
C ARG A 247 13.54 -9.20 -10.02
N GLU A 248 14.03 -8.68 -11.13
CA GLU A 248 15.40 -8.94 -11.61
C GLU A 248 16.45 -8.44 -10.62
N PHE A 249 16.27 -7.22 -10.09
CA PHE A 249 17.16 -6.64 -9.11
C PHE A 249 17.23 -7.47 -7.83
N ILE A 250 16.08 -7.89 -7.29
CA ILE A 250 16.02 -8.77 -6.11
C ILE A 250 16.71 -10.10 -6.40
N SER A 251 16.45 -10.71 -7.56
CA SER A 251 17.02 -12.01 -7.92
C SER A 251 18.54 -11.95 -8.05
N TYR A 252 19.07 -10.91 -8.69
CA TYR A 252 20.51 -10.65 -8.78
C TYR A 252 21.14 -10.45 -7.40
N LEU A 253 20.51 -9.65 -6.53
CA LEU A 253 21.01 -9.40 -5.19
C LEU A 253 21.00 -10.67 -4.33
N SER A 254 19.93 -11.46 -4.42
CA SER A 254 19.83 -12.76 -3.75
C SER A 254 20.91 -13.73 -4.21
N TYR A 255 21.14 -13.86 -5.51
CA TYR A 255 22.20 -14.72 -6.05
C TYR A 255 23.60 -14.30 -5.62
N LYS A 256 23.85 -12.98 -5.50
CA LYS A 256 25.15 -12.46 -5.11
C LYS A 256 25.46 -12.68 -3.63
N LEU A 257 24.43 -12.65 -2.77
CA LEU A 257 24.55 -12.68 -1.31
C LEU A 257 24.45 -14.08 -0.71
N VAL A 258 23.79 -15.02 -1.41
CA VAL A 258 23.89 -16.46 -1.15
C VAL A 258 25.19 -16.98 -1.74
#